data_AF-A0A7J9YG02-F1
#
_entry.id   AF-A0A7J9YG02-F1
#
_cell.length_a   1.000
_cell.length_b   1.000
_cell.length_c   1.000
_cell.angle_alpha   90.00
_cell.angle_beta   90.00
_cell.angle_gamma   90.00
#
_symmetry.space_group_name_H-M   'P 1'
#
loop_
_entity.id
_entity.type
_entity.pdbx_description
1 polymer ?
#
loop_
_entity_poly.entity_id
_entity_poly.type
_entity_poly.pdbx_seq_one_letter_code
_entity_poly.pdbx_strand_id
1 'polypeptide(L)'
;MNSRWGFEEDDAKLWDQAANDLNDPKHAVGPLTLDGANDVTGLGQRMGIDATYEQARAKVEQLLGEGQEYLGRLADTLLAVAADYEAREHASESSFKQKDVEGN
;
A
#
# COMPACT_ATOMS: atom_id res chain seq x y z
N MET A 1 -26.23 -17.99 -0.97
CA MET A 1 -24.85 -18.26 -0.49
C MET A 1 -24.18 -16.90 -0.40
N ASN A 2 -23.83 -16.44 0.80
CA ASN A 2 -23.08 -15.19 0.96
C ASN A 2 -21.64 -15.48 0.55
N SER A 3 -21.23 -14.88 -0.56
CA SER A 3 -19.98 -15.12 -1.25
C SER A 3 -18.81 -14.87 -0.32
N ARG A 4 -18.04 -15.93 -0.06
CA ARG A 4 -16.76 -15.90 0.63
C ARG A 4 -15.73 -15.01 -0.09
N TRP A 5 -16.04 -14.46 -1.27
CA TRP A 5 -15.14 -13.71 -2.14
C TRP A 5 -15.32 -12.19 -2.11
N GLY A 6 -16.38 -11.69 -1.47
CA GLY A 6 -16.59 -10.25 -1.34
C GLY A 6 -15.62 -9.59 -0.36
N PHE A 7 -15.08 -10.36 0.60
CA PHE A 7 -14.20 -9.80 1.61
C PHE A 7 -12.80 -9.54 1.06
N GLU A 8 -12.29 -10.34 0.12
CA GLU A 8 -10.96 -10.13 -0.46
C GLU A 8 -10.91 -8.86 -1.32
N GLU A 9 -11.97 -8.53 -2.07
CA GLU A 9 -12.05 -7.27 -2.80
C GLU A 9 -12.21 -6.06 -1.87
N ASP A 10 -13.03 -6.18 -0.83
CA ASP A 10 -13.24 -5.09 0.12
C ASP A 10 -11.98 -4.85 0.96
N ASP A 11 -11.27 -5.91 1.35
CA ASP A 11 -9.97 -5.82 2.02
C ASP A 11 -8.92 -5.22 1.07
N ALA A 12 -8.88 -5.61 -0.21
CA ALA A 12 -7.96 -5.04 -1.18
C ALA A 12 -8.16 -3.52 -1.34
N LYS A 13 -9.42 -3.06 -1.43
CA LYS A 13 -9.75 -1.63 -1.48
C LYS A 13 -9.33 -0.91 -0.21
N LEU A 14 -9.49 -1.53 0.96
CA LEU A 14 -9.06 -0.96 2.23
C LEU A 14 -7.54 -0.79 2.29
N TRP A 15 -6.78 -1.78 1.83
CA TRP A 15 -5.32 -1.70 1.77
C TRP A 15 -4.82 -0.69 0.74
N ASP A 16 -5.47 -0.58 -0.42
CA ASP A 16 -5.17 0.44 -1.41
C ASP A 16 -5.47 1.85 -0.88
N GLN A 17 -6.62 2.04 -0.21
CA GLN A 17 -6.93 3.31 0.45
C GLN A 17 -5.90 3.66 1.51
N ALA A 18 -5.51 2.69 2.35
CA ALA A 18 -4.47 2.91 3.37
C ALA A 18 -3.11 3.26 2.74
N ALA A 19 -2.77 2.70 1.58
CA ALA A 19 -1.58 3.10 0.83
C ALA A 19 -1.67 4.56 0.34
N ASN A 20 -2.84 4.95 -0.16
CA ASN A 20 -3.11 6.31 -0.63
C ASN A 20 -3.09 7.34 0.51
N ASP A 21 -3.61 6.99 1.69
CA ASP A 21 -3.62 7.84 2.88
C ASP A 21 -2.21 8.18 3.40
N LEU A 22 -1.18 7.40 3.01
CA LEU A 22 0.22 7.70 3.35
C LEU A 22 0.84 8.80 2.46
N ASN A 23 0.21 9.17 1.34
CA ASN A 23 0.72 10.25 0.48
C ASN A 23 0.75 11.59 1.21
N ASP A 24 -0.33 11.93 1.93
CA ASP A 24 -0.45 13.21 2.61
C ASP A 24 0.64 13.41 3.68
N PRO A 25 0.87 12.47 4.63
CA PRO A 25 1.99 12.54 5.55
C PRO A 25 3.35 12.60 4.86
N LYS A 26 3.55 11.83 3.78
CA LYS A 26 4.82 11.80 3.04
C LYS A 26 5.12 13.17 2.41
N HIS A 27 4.12 13.79 1.81
CA HIS A 27 4.22 15.14 1.26
C HIS A 27 4.39 16.22 2.35
N ALA A 28 3.79 16.03 3.52
CA ALA A 28 3.93 16.96 4.64
C ALA A 28 5.33 16.94 5.27
N VAL A 29 6.01 15.79 5.29
CA VAL A 29 7.36 15.64 5.88
C VAL A 29 8.47 16.19 4.98
N GLY A 30 8.30 16.15 3.66
CA GLY A 30 9.26 16.68 2.68
C GLY A 30 9.74 18.13 2.97
N PRO A 31 8.83 19.11 3.14
CA PRO A 31 9.20 20.51 3.35
C PRO A 31 9.57 20.87 4.80
N LEU A 32 9.43 19.95 5.76
CA LEU A 32 9.80 20.19 7.16
C LEU A 32 11.30 20.08 7.34
N THR A 33 12.08 20.93 6.67
CA THR A 33 13.54 20.99 6.81
C THR A 33 13.94 22.05 7.82
N LEU A 34 15.03 21.84 8.57
CA LEU A 34 15.62 22.91 9.39
C LEU A 34 16.63 23.70 8.55
N ASP A 35 16.38 24.99 8.38
CA ASP A 35 17.36 25.94 7.86
C ASP A 35 18.33 26.29 8.99
N GLY A 36 19.40 25.49 9.09
CA GLY A 36 20.62 25.73 9.86
C GLY A 36 20.60 26.95 10.80
N ALA A 37 21.23 28.06 10.39
CA ALA A 37 21.48 29.20 11.26
C ALA A 37 20.23 30.04 11.61
N ASN A 38 19.13 29.86 10.87
CA ASN A 38 17.88 30.58 11.11
C ASN A 38 16.96 29.85 12.10
N ASP A 39 16.98 28.52 12.08
CA ASP A 39 16.12 27.67 12.93
C ASP A 39 16.86 27.04 14.11
N VAL A 40 18.20 26.96 14.04
CA VAL A 40 19.05 26.34 15.05
C VAL A 40 20.06 27.35 15.58
N THR A 41 20.06 27.56 16.89
CA THR A 41 21.08 28.40 17.55
C THR A 41 22.49 27.91 17.21
N GLY A 42 23.50 28.80 17.17
CA GLY A 42 24.87 28.42 16.80
C GLY A 42 25.51 27.31 17.67
N LEU A 43 24.99 27.08 18.89
CA LEU A 43 25.34 25.92 19.71
C LEU A 43 24.68 24.62 19.20
N GLY A 44 23.42 24.68 18.80
CA GLY A 44 22.70 23.53 18.22
C GLY A 44 23.28 23.08 16.88
N GLN A 45 23.75 24.01 16.06
CA GLN A 45 24.46 23.69 14.82
C GLN A 45 25.81 22.99 15.10
N ARG A 46 26.56 23.43 16.13
CA ARG A 46 27.79 22.75 16.57
C ARG A 46 27.53 21.37 17.18
N MET A 47 26.34 21.14 17.72
CA MET A 47 25.91 19.85 18.25
C MET A 47 25.31 18.93 17.18
N GLY A 48 25.15 19.39 15.93
CA GLY A 48 24.62 18.59 14.82
C GLY A 48 23.12 18.29 14.92
N ILE A 49 22.34 19.18 15.54
CA ILE A 49 20.89 19.03 15.70
C ILE A 49 20.19 19.11 14.33
N ASP A 50 20.64 20.00 13.46
CA ASP A 50 20.20 20.11 12.07
C ASP A 50 20.40 18.79 11.30
N ALA A 51 21.61 18.23 11.35
CA ALA A 51 21.93 16.97 10.68
C ALA A 51 21.11 15.79 11.23
N THR A 52 20.94 15.72 12.56
CA THR A 52 20.16 14.67 13.22
C THR A 52 18.68 14.76 12.85
N TYR A 53 18.13 15.97 12.82
CA TYR A 53 16.76 16.21 12.42
C TYR A 53 16.53 15.85 10.94
N GLU A 54 17.42 16.26 10.04
CA GLU A 54 17.31 15.90 8.62
C GLU A 54 17.38 14.38 8.39
N GLN A 55 18.25 13.69 9.12
CA GLN A 55 18.30 12.22 9.09
C GLN A 55 16.98 11.59 9.58
N ALA A 56 16.42 12.11 10.67
CA ALA A 56 15.14 11.62 11.20
C ALA A 56 13.99 11.90 10.22
N ARG A 57 13.91 13.11 9.66
CA ARG A 57 12.93 13.52 8.65
C ARG A 57 12.99 12.61 7.43
N ALA A 58 14.19 12.44 6.85
CA ALA A 58 14.40 11.57 5.70
C ALA A 58 14.04 10.11 6.01
N LYS A 59 14.32 9.63 7.23
CA LYS A 59 13.95 8.27 7.63
C LYS A 59 12.44 8.10 7.75
N VAL A 60 11.71 9.08 8.28
CA VAL A 60 10.24 9.06 8.33
C VAL A 60 9.67 9.07 6.91
N GLU A 61 10.16 9.95 6.04
CA GLU A 61 9.75 10.01 4.63
C GLU A 61 9.96 8.66 3.91
N GLN A 62 11.11 8.03 4.14
CA GLN A 62 11.40 6.69 3.62
C GLN A 62 10.42 5.65 4.15
N LEU A 63 10.16 5.60 5.46
CA LEU A 63 9.26 4.62 6.06
C LEU A 63 7.81 4.77 5.56
N LEU A 64 7.36 6.01 5.32
CA LEU A 64 6.06 6.28 4.71
C LEU A 64 6.00 5.77 3.27
N GLY A 65 7.08 5.96 2.49
CA GLY A 65 7.19 5.41 1.14
C GLY A 65 7.20 3.88 1.11
N GLU A 66 7.99 3.25 1.99
CA GLU A 66 8.02 1.79 2.13
C GLU A 66 6.64 1.24 2.55
N GLY A 67 5.97 1.88 3.50
CA GLY A 67 4.62 1.53 3.93
C GLY A 67 3.63 1.58 2.77
N GLN A 68 3.64 2.65 1.98
CA GLN A 68 2.81 2.78 0.79
C GLN A 68 3.03 1.64 -0.21
N GLU A 69 4.28 1.30 -0.50
CA GLU A 69 4.60 0.18 -1.40
C GLU A 69 4.10 -1.17 -0.89
N TYR A 70 4.29 -1.46 0.40
CA TYR A 70 3.87 -2.74 0.97
C TYR A 70 2.35 -2.90 0.97
N LEU A 71 1.63 -1.83 1.31
CA LEU A 71 0.17 -1.82 1.31
C LEU A 71 -0.40 -1.98 -0.11
N GLY A 72 0.17 -1.26 -1.09
CA GLY A 72 -0.22 -1.41 -2.49
C GLY A 72 0.02 -2.83 -3.02
N ARG A 73 1.18 -3.45 -2.72
CA ARG A 73 1.46 -4.84 -3.11
C ARG A 73 0.51 -5.84 -2.47
N LEU A 74 0.06 -5.60 -1.24
CA LEU A 74 -0.92 -6.45 -0.58
C LEU A 74 -2.29 -6.35 -1.27
N ALA A 75 -2.73 -5.13 -1.61
CA ALA A 75 -3.96 -4.91 -2.37
C ALA A 75 -3.91 -5.63 -3.73
N ASP A 76 -2.83 -5.47 -4.50
CA ASP A 76 -2.63 -6.14 -5.79
C ASP A 76 -2.67 -7.67 -5.66
N THR A 77 -2.06 -8.20 -4.60
CA THR A 77 -2.05 -9.65 -4.34
C THR A 77 -3.46 -10.17 -4.07
N LEU A 78 -4.25 -9.46 -3.26
CA LEU A 78 -5.63 -9.84 -2.95
C LEU A 78 -6.52 -9.80 -4.19
N LEU A 79 -6.38 -8.77 -5.03
CA LEU A 79 -7.10 -8.68 -6.30
C LEU A 79 -6.71 -9.81 -7.26
N ALA A 80 -5.42 -10.15 -7.35
CA ALA A 80 -4.96 -11.26 -8.19
C ALA A 80 -5.51 -12.61 -7.71
N VAL A 81 -5.61 -12.81 -6.39
CA VAL A 81 -6.22 -14.01 -5.81
C VAL A 81 -7.70 -14.07 -6.14
N ALA A 82 -8.45 -12.99 -5.95
CA ALA A 82 -9.87 -12.93 -6.30
C ALA A 82 -10.11 -13.27 -7.78
N ALA A 83 -9.33 -12.68 -8.69
CA ALA A 83 -9.42 -12.93 -10.13
C ALA A 83 -9.11 -14.39 -10.52
N ASP A 84 -8.12 -15.04 -9.90
CA ASP A 84 -7.81 -16.45 -10.16
C ASP A 84 -8.97 -17.36 -9.73
N TYR A 85 -9.64 -17.04 -8.62
CA TYR A 85 -10.81 -17.82 -8.18
C TYR A 85 -12.00 -17.67 -9.12
N GLU A 86 -12.34 -16.45 -9.55
CA GLU A 86 -13.42 -16.23 -10.54
C GLU A 86 -13.15 -16.99 -11.83
N ALA A 87 -11.92 -16.93 -12.34
CA ALA A 87 -11.52 -17.64 -13.56
C ALA A 87 -11.69 -19.16 -13.43
N ARG A 88 -11.35 -19.74 -12.28
CA ARG A 88 -11.52 -21.17 -12.01
C ARG A 88 -12.99 -21.56 -11.88
N GLU A 89 -13.82 -20.72 -11.28
CA GLU A 89 -15.25 -20.97 -11.15
C GLU A 89 -15.91 -21.02 -12.54
N HIS A 90 -15.64 -20.03 -13.39
CA HIS A 90 -16.11 -19.99 -14.79
C HIS A 90 -15.61 -21.18 -15.64
N ALA A 91 -14.37 -21.62 -15.44
CA ALA A 91 -13.84 -22.80 -16.12
C ALA A 91 -14.58 -24.08 -15.70
N SER A 92 -14.94 -24.20 -14.42
CA SER A 92 -15.69 -25.36 -13.91
C SER A 92 -17.12 -25.41 -14.45
N GLU A 93 -17.82 -24.27 -14.53
CA GLU A 93 -19.17 -24.18 -15.08
C GLU A 93 -19.20 -24.53 -16.57
N SER A 94 -18.18 -24.09 -17.32
CA SER A 94 -18.04 -24.38 -18.74
C SER A 94 -17.78 -25.87 -19.00
N SER A 95 -16.92 -26.50 -18.19
CA SER A 95 -16.65 -27.94 -18.28
C SER A 95 -17.87 -28.79 -17.90
N PHE A 96 -18.68 -28.34 -16.94
CA PHE A 96 -19.90 -29.04 -16.53
C PHE A 96 -20.94 -29.03 -17.66
N LYS A 97 -21.21 -27.87 -18.25
CA LYS A 97 -22.15 -27.75 -19.38
C LYS A 97 -21.74 -28.57 -20.60
N GLN A 98 -20.45 -28.78 -20.83
CA GLN A 98 -19.97 -29.58 -21.96
C GLN A 98 -20.20 -31.09 -21.76
N LYS A 99 -20.08 -31.60 -20.53
CA LYS A 99 -20.33 -33.02 -20.23
C LYS A 99 -21.80 -33.41 -20.35
N ASP A 100 -22.72 -32.49 -20.07
CA ASP A 100 -24.16 -32.76 -20.18
C ASP A 100 -24.64 -32.80 -21.65
N VAL A 101 -23.90 -32.19 -22.58
CA VAL A 101 -24.25 -32.13 -24.01
C VAL A 101 -23.75 -33.35 -24.80
N GLU A 102 -22.66 -34.00 -24.37
CA GLU A 102 -22.09 -35.17 -25.04
C GLU A 102 -22.65 -36.51 -24.51
N GLY A 103 -23.51 -36.49 -23.48
CA GLY A 103 -24.07 -37.66 -22.82
C GLY A 103 -25.47 -38.12 -23.23
N ASN A 104 -26.03 -37.60 -24.33
CA ASN A 104 -27.39 -37.94 -24.83
C ASN A 104 -27.39 -38.28 -26.31
#